data_AF-A0A844FD87-F1
#
_entry.id   AF-A0A844FD87-F1
#
_cell.length_a   1.000
_cell.length_b   1.000
_cell.length_c   1.000
_cell.angle_alpha   90.00
_cell.angle_beta   90.00
_cell.angle_gamma   90.00
#
_symmetry.space_group_name_H-M   'P 1'
#
loop_
_entity.id
_entity.type
_entity.pdbx_description
1 polymer ?
#
loop_
_entity_poly.entity_id
_entity_poly.type
_entity_poly.pdbx_seq_one_letter_code
_entity_poly.pdbx_strand_id
1 'polypeptide(L)'
;MYGNHLNAVILYGSYARGVYDEFSDVDIMILLNLDEMELKKYRQQLSEITFDFNMEHDIDIKPIAKSKELFLKWQESYPFYKNVSREGVTLYRAACL
;
A
#
# COMPACT_ATOMS: atom_id res chain seq x y z
N MET A 1 -6.69 -11.79 -5.26
CA MET A 1 -7.72 -10.80 -4.84
C MET A 1 -7.92 -9.69 -5.87
N TYR A 2 -6.94 -8.82 -6.15
CA TYR A 2 -7.16 -7.60 -6.95
C TYR A 2 -7.10 -7.76 -8.48
N GLY A 3 -6.44 -8.79 -9.00
CA GLY A 3 -6.38 -9.04 -10.46
C GLY A 3 -5.91 -7.82 -11.26
N ASN A 4 -6.60 -7.53 -12.37
CA ASN A 4 -6.29 -6.40 -13.26
C ASN A 4 -6.53 -5.02 -12.64
N HIS A 5 -7.11 -4.95 -11.44
CA HIS A 5 -7.25 -3.68 -10.72
C HIS A 5 -5.94 -3.24 -10.06
N LEU A 6 -4.97 -4.14 -9.86
CA LEU A 6 -3.68 -3.80 -9.26
C LEU A 6 -2.88 -2.87 -10.16
N ASN A 7 -2.57 -1.66 -9.68
CA ASN A 7 -1.74 -0.71 -10.41
C ASN A 7 -0.29 -0.68 -9.92
N ALA A 8 -0.09 -0.54 -8.61
CA ALA A 8 1.25 -0.48 -8.03
C ALA A 8 1.26 -0.94 -6.57
N VAL A 9 2.42 -1.39 -6.11
CA VAL A 9 2.72 -1.64 -4.69
C VAL A 9 3.92 -0.80 -4.32
N ILE A 10 3.78 0.01 -3.28
CA ILE A 10 4.77 1.00 -2.84
C ILE A 10 5.09 0.72 -1.38
N LEU A 11 6.35 0.44 -1.08
CA LEU A 11 6.87 0.45 0.28
C LEU A 11 7.04 1.90 0.72
N TYR A 12 6.56 2.25 1.92
CA TYR A 12 6.79 3.57 2.50
C TYR A 12 7.27 3.43 3.96
N GLY A 13 7.29 4.53 4.71
CA GLY A 13 7.62 4.49 6.14
C GLY A 13 9.11 4.38 6.43
N SER A 14 9.47 3.75 7.55
CA SER A 14 10.87 3.61 8.00
C SER A 14 11.68 2.69 7.08
N TYR A 15 11.08 1.62 6.58
CA TYR A 15 11.72 0.68 5.65
C TYR A 15 12.13 1.34 4.34
N ALA A 16 11.25 2.14 3.73
CA ALA A 16 11.58 2.85 2.50
C ALA A 16 12.72 3.88 2.67
N ARG A 17 12.84 4.46 3.87
CA ARG A 17 13.88 5.44 4.22
C ARG A 17 15.18 4.82 4.74
N GLY A 18 15.21 3.51 4.99
CA GLY A 18 16.37 2.82 5.57
C GLY A 18 16.66 3.17 7.03
N VAL A 19 15.66 3.66 7.77
CA VAL A 19 15.78 4.04 9.19
C VAL A 19 14.87 3.20 10.09
N TYR A 20 14.59 1.96 9.68
CA TYR A 20 13.83 1.00 10.45
C TYR A 20 14.70 0.32 11.51
N ASP A 21 14.03 -0.23 12.52
CA ASP A 21 14.61 -1.05 13.59
C ASP A 21 13.83 -2.36 13.73
N GLU A 22 14.21 -3.17 14.72
CA GLU A 22 13.59 -4.48 15.00
C GLU A 22 12.12 -4.40 15.43
N PHE A 23 11.63 -3.20 15.80
CA PHE A 23 10.25 -2.96 16.22
C PHE A 23 9.43 -2.24 15.15
N SER A 24 10.01 -1.98 13.99
CA SER A 24 9.36 -1.25 12.91
C SER A 24 8.44 -2.15 12.10
N ASP A 25 7.23 -1.65 11.84
CA ASP A 25 6.30 -2.23 10.88
C ASP A 25 6.77 -2.04 9.42
N VAL A 26 6.34 -2.93 8.54
CA VAL A 26 6.55 -2.83 7.09
C VAL A 26 5.32 -2.20 6.43
N ASP A 27 5.38 -0.89 6.20
CA ASP A 27 4.31 -0.08 5.62
C ASP A 27 4.18 -0.23 4.09
N ILE A 28 3.02 -0.69 3.61
CA ILE A 28 2.81 -0.97 2.18
C ILE A 28 1.56 -0.26 1.66
N MET A 29 1.68 0.54 0.61
CA MET A 29 0.54 1.10 -0.12
C MET A 29 0.27 0.28 -1.39
N ILE A 30 -0.96 -0.19 -1.53
CA ILE A 30 -1.45 -0.87 -2.71
C ILE A 30 -2.34 0.11 -3.47
N LEU A 31 -1.88 0.56 -4.64
CA LEU A 31 -2.66 1.41 -5.53
C LEU A 31 -3.48 0.57 -6.49
N LEU A 32 -4.79 0.82 -6.50
CA LEU A 32 -5.76 0.10 -7.32
C LEU A 32 -6.48 1.07 -8.28
N ASN A 33 -6.79 0.58 -9.48
CA ASN A 33 -7.67 1.23 -10.45
C ASN A 33 -9.15 0.97 -10.05
N LEU A 34 -9.53 1.41 -8.86
CA LEU A 34 -10.86 1.27 -8.25
C LEU A 34 -11.22 2.57 -7.51
N ASP A 35 -12.51 2.85 -7.38
CA ASP A 35 -13.01 3.93 -6.54
C ASP A 35 -13.10 3.52 -5.04
N GLU A 36 -13.40 4.49 -4.15
CA GLU A 36 -13.48 4.22 -2.71
C GLU A 36 -14.60 3.26 -2.31
N MET A 37 -15.72 3.22 -3.06
CA MET A 37 -16.82 2.30 -2.78
C MET A 37 -16.47 0.87 -3.17
N GLU A 38 -15.81 0.68 -4.30
CA GLU A 38 -15.32 -0.62 -4.74
C GLU A 38 -14.24 -1.15 -3.81
N LEU A 39 -13.32 -0.29 -3.37
CA LEU A 39 -12.28 -0.65 -2.41
C LEU A 39 -12.84 -1.19 -1.09
N LYS A 40 -13.99 -0.68 -0.62
CA LYS A 40 -14.65 -1.18 0.60
C LYS A 40 -14.96 -2.68 0.52
N LYS A 41 -15.26 -3.22 -0.67
CA LYS A 41 -15.59 -4.64 -0.87
C LYS A 41 -14.41 -5.57 -0.54
N TYR A 42 -13.18 -5.05 -0.57
CA TYR A 42 -11.96 -5.83 -0.34
C TYR A 42 -11.32 -5.61 1.03
N ARG A 43 -11.86 -4.71 1.86
CA ARG A 43 -11.22 -4.35 3.15
C ARG A 43 -11.11 -5.53 4.10
N GLN A 44 -12.20 -6.29 4.24
CA GLN A 44 -12.24 -7.45 5.12
C GLN A 44 -11.24 -8.51 4.66
N GLN A 45 -11.27 -8.86 3.38
CA GLN A 45 -10.35 -9.84 2.80
C GLN A 45 -8.88 -9.42 2.91
N LEU A 46 -8.55 -8.14 2.71
CA LEU A 46 -7.20 -7.63 2.93
C LEU A 46 -6.77 -7.80 4.39
N SER A 47 -7.65 -7.46 5.33
CA SER A 47 -7.37 -7.57 6.77
C SER A 47 -7.13 -9.02 7.19
N GLU A 48 -7.95 -9.96 6.71
CA GLU A 48 -7.82 -11.40 7.02
C GLU A 48 -6.50 -11.96 6.49
N ILE A 49 -6.18 -11.73 5.21
CA ILE A 49 -4.93 -12.20 4.60
C ILE A 49 -3.71 -11.59 5.30
N THR A 50 -3.77 -10.31 5.69
CA THR A 50 -2.67 -9.65 6.40
C THR A 50 -2.47 -10.27 7.77
N PHE A 51 -3.56 -10.54 8.51
CA PHE A 51 -3.50 -11.16 9.82
C PHE A 51 -2.87 -12.56 9.75
N ASP A 52 -3.34 -13.40 8.83
CA ASP A 52 -2.82 -14.76 8.65
C ASP A 52 -1.34 -14.73 8.26
N PHE A 53 -0.95 -13.87 7.32
CA PHE A 53 0.45 -13.71 6.89
C PHE A 53 1.37 -13.25 8.03
N ASN A 54 0.95 -12.25 8.81
CA ASN A 54 1.74 -11.75 9.93
C ASN A 54 1.94 -12.84 11.00
N MET A 55 0.88 -13.61 11.30
CA MET A 55 0.95 -14.73 12.25
C MET A 55 1.81 -15.89 11.75
N GLU A 56 1.76 -16.23 10.47
CA GLU A 56 2.55 -17.32 9.89
C GLU A 56 4.05 -17.00 9.85
N HIS A 57 4.40 -15.74 9.59
CA HIS A 57 5.78 -15.35 9.32
C HIS A 57 6.47 -14.60 10.46
N ASP A 58 5.78 -14.29 11.56
CA ASP A 58 6.29 -13.47 12.67
C ASP A 58 6.85 -12.12 12.16
N ILE A 59 6.11 -11.50 11.23
CA ILE A 59 6.41 -10.20 10.61
C ILE A 59 5.20 -9.29 10.80
N ASP A 60 5.40 -7.98 10.93
CA ASP A 60 4.30 -7.01 10.97
C ASP A 60 4.21 -6.15 9.70
N ILE A 61 3.56 -6.66 8.64
CA ILE A 61 3.22 -5.83 7.48
C ILE A 61 1.92 -5.05 7.74
N LYS A 62 1.87 -3.80 7.27
CA LYS A 62 0.70 -2.90 7.36
C LYS A 62 0.27 -2.43 5.97
N PRO A 63 -0.39 -3.27 5.17
CA PRO A 63 -0.87 -2.88 3.85
C PRO A 63 -2.11 -1.98 3.92
N ILE A 64 -2.13 -0.94 3.09
CA ILE A 64 -3.31 -0.11 2.84
C ILE A 64 -3.66 -0.08 1.35
N ALA A 65 -4.91 -0.37 1.02
CA ALA A 65 -5.41 -0.24 -0.36
C ALA A 65 -6.00 1.16 -0.60
N LYS A 66 -5.55 1.82 -1.66
CA LYS A 66 -5.98 3.18 -2.04
C LYS A 66 -6.30 3.29 -3.52
N SER A 67 -7.23 4.19 -3.85
CA SER A 67 -7.55 4.53 -5.24
C SER A 67 -6.36 5.27 -5.84
N LYS A 68 -5.86 4.78 -6.98
CA LYS A 68 -4.78 5.44 -7.74
C LYS A 68 -5.17 6.87 -8.10
N GLU A 69 -6.39 7.08 -8.57
CA GLU A 69 -6.87 8.39 -9.00
C GLU A 69 -6.82 9.39 -7.84
N LEU A 70 -7.36 9.03 -6.68
CA LEU A 70 -7.34 9.90 -5.50
C LEU A 70 -5.92 10.11 -4.97
N PHE A 71 -5.09 9.07 -4.97
CA PHE A 71 -3.68 9.21 -4.60
C PHE A 71 -2.99 10.25 -5.49
N LEU A 72 -3.11 10.13 -6.82
CA LEU A 72 -2.49 11.06 -7.77
C LEU A 72 -3.03 12.49 -7.63
N LYS A 73 -4.34 12.64 -7.37
CA LYS A 73 -4.98 13.93 -7.14
C LYS A 73 -4.42 14.64 -5.91
N TRP A 74 -4.13 13.90 -4.84
CA TRP A 74 -3.83 14.46 -3.53
C TRP A 74 -2.36 14.37 -3.12
N GLN A 75 -1.50 13.70 -3.89
CA GLN A 75 -0.09 13.50 -3.53
C GLN A 75 0.72 14.78 -3.34
N GLU A 76 0.34 15.90 -3.95
CA GLU A 76 1.05 17.17 -3.74
C GLU A 76 0.56 17.98 -2.53
N SER A 77 -0.69 17.74 -2.10
CA SER A 77 -1.38 18.59 -1.12
C SER A 77 -1.64 17.91 0.22
N TYR A 78 -1.77 16.57 0.24
CA TYR A 78 -2.03 15.83 1.47
C TYR A 78 -0.71 15.24 2.02
N PRO A 79 -0.24 15.65 3.21
CA PRO A 79 1.09 15.29 3.72
C PRO A 79 1.40 13.80 3.68
N PHE A 80 0.43 12.95 4.01
CA PHE A 80 0.60 11.50 3.97
C PHE A 80 0.94 11.00 2.56
N TYR A 81 0.15 11.36 1.54
CA TYR A 81 0.43 10.93 0.17
C TYR A 81 1.67 11.59 -0.42
N LYS A 82 1.98 12.81 0.02
CA LYS A 82 3.21 13.50 -0.36
C LYS A 82 4.45 12.74 0.08
N ASN A 83 4.46 12.27 1.32
CA ASN A 83 5.57 11.47 1.84
C ASN A 83 5.68 10.15 1.08
N VAL A 84 4.57 9.43 0.86
CA VAL A 84 4.58 8.18 0.08
C VAL A 84 5.06 8.39 -1.35
N SER A 85 4.64 9.48 -2.01
CA SER A 85 5.05 9.78 -3.39
C SER A 85 6.54 10.15 -3.50
N ARG A 86 7.08 10.89 -2.52
CA ARG A 86 8.46 11.38 -2.54
C ARG A 86 9.49 10.38 -2.04
N GLU A 87 9.13 9.61 -1.02
CA GLU A 87 10.06 8.76 -0.27
C GLU A 87 9.77 7.27 -0.48
N GLY A 88 8.63 6.92 -1.07
CA GLY A 88 8.23 5.54 -1.27
C GLY A 88 9.04 4.83 -2.36
N VAL A 89 9.29 3.54 -2.14
CA VAL A 89 9.96 2.65 -3.10
C VAL A 89 8.90 1.81 -3.82
N THR A 90 8.79 1.94 -5.14
CA THR A 90 7.87 1.10 -5.93
C THR A 90 8.41 -0.33 -6.01
N LEU A 91 7.74 -1.27 -5.34
CA LEU A 91 8.08 -2.70 -5.38
C LEU A 91 7.48 -3.39 -6.60
N TYR A 92 6.32 -2.92 -7.06
CA TYR A 92 5.62 -3.45 -8.22
C TYR A 92 4.89 -2.33 -8.96
N ARG A 93 4.86 -2.42 -10.29
CA ARG A 93 4.04 -1.58 -11.15
C ARG A 93 3.49 -2.45 -12.28
N ALA A 94 2.17 -2.45 -12.46
CA ALA A 94 1.56 -3.10 -13.61
C ALA A 94 2.02 -2.40 -14.89
N ALA A 95 2.37 -3.19 -15.91
CA ALA A 95 2.69 -2.64 -17.23
C ALA A 95 1.48 -1.88 -17.77
N CYS A 96 1.70 -0.69 -18.35
CA CYS A 96 0.68 -0.07 -19.19
C CYS A 96 0.51 -0.96 -20.43
N LEU A 97 -0.71 -1.45 -20.65
CA LEU A 97 -1.15 -1.91 -21.97
C LEU A 97 -1.60 -0.70 -22.79
#